data_AF-A0A7X8LUY5-F1
#
_entry.id   AF-A0A7X8LUY5-F1
#
_cell.length_a   1.000
_cell.length_b   1.000
_cell.length_c   1.000
_cell.angle_alpha   90.00
_cell.angle_beta   90.00
_cell.angle_gamma   90.00
#
_symmetry.space_group_name_H-M   'P 1'
#
loop_
_entity.id
_entity.type
_entity.pdbx_description
1 polymer ?
#
loop_
_entity_poly.entity_id
_entity_poly.type
_entity_poly.pdbx_seq_one_letter_code
_entity_poly.pdbx_strand_id
1 'polypeptide(L)'
;MVYVDVAHACTPTRRWPFTASCHLYARDMAALHSFAARLGLRRAWFQGNSKLPHYDLTVNKRALALRLGAVEKEIREVMYVRDGKFHWKESYDG
;
A
#
# COMPACT_ATOMS: atom_id res chain seq x y z
N MET A 1 -0.64 -6.60 -10.40
CA MET A 1 -1.32 -5.31 -10.15
C MET A 1 -0.81 -4.71 -8.84
N VAL A 2 -0.72 -3.37 -8.75
CA VAL A 2 -0.34 -2.65 -7.53
C VAL A 2 -1.52 -1.78 -7.10
N TYR A 3 -1.84 -1.82 -5.82
CA TYR A 3 -2.99 -1.15 -5.23
C TYR A 3 -2.55 -0.05 -4.27
N VAL A 4 -3.39 0.96 -4.13
CA VAL A 4 -3.27 2.00 -3.12
C VAL A 4 -4.64 2.28 -2.51
N ASP A 5 -4.73 2.32 -1.18
CA ASP A 5 -5.99 2.65 -0.48
C ASP A 5 -6.14 4.17 -0.29
N VAL A 6 -7.25 4.60 0.30
CA VAL A 6 -7.48 6.01 0.60
C VAL A 6 -6.55 6.50 1.72
N ALA A 7 -6.22 7.79 1.69
CA ALA A 7 -5.48 8.40 2.78
C ALA A 7 -6.39 8.55 4.00
N HIS A 8 -5.97 7.98 5.12
CA HIS A 8 -6.63 8.11 6.41
C HIS A 8 -5.87 9.06 7.31
N ALA A 9 -6.61 9.84 8.10
CA ALA A 9 -6.00 10.73 9.09
C ALA A 9 -5.23 9.91 10.15
N CYS A 10 -4.05 10.40 10.53
CA CYS A 10 -3.22 9.80 11.57
C CYS A 10 -2.64 10.89 12.46
N THR A 11 -2.28 10.51 13.70
CA THR A 11 -1.55 11.41 14.59
C THR A 11 -0.08 11.47 14.16
N PRO A 12 0.48 12.65 13.83
CA PRO A 12 1.89 12.78 13.49
C PRO A 12 2.80 12.28 14.61
N THR A 13 3.91 11.67 14.22
CA THR A 13 4.96 11.21 15.15
C THR A 13 6.31 11.70 14.68
N ARG A 14 7.35 11.54 15.53
CA ARG A 14 8.73 11.84 15.14
C ARG A 14 9.21 11.06 13.91
N ARG A 15 8.65 9.86 13.65
CA ARG A 15 9.00 9.01 12.50
C ARG A 15 8.10 9.24 11.29
N TRP A 16 6.96 9.91 11.48
CA TRP A 16 5.99 10.21 10.44
C TRP A 16 5.31 11.57 10.72
N PRO A 17 5.85 12.70 10.21
CA PRO A 17 5.36 14.03 10.54
C PRO A 17 4.08 14.43 9.78
N PHE A 18 3.50 13.54 8.98
CA PHE A 18 2.30 13.83 8.19
C PHE A 18 1.03 13.50 8.98
N THR A 19 -0.06 14.21 8.67
CA THR A 19 -1.38 14.04 9.30
C THR A 19 -2.25 12.99 8.64
N ALA A 20 -1.76 12.34 7.58
CA ALA A 20 -2.43 11.23 6.91
C ALA A 20 -1.43 10.25 6.31
N SER A 21 -1.85 9.00 6.18
CA SER A 21 -1.12 7.93 5.49
C SER A 21 -2.08 7.06 4.68
N CYS A 22 -1.56 6.43 3.64
CA CYS A 22 -2.21 5.34 2.92
C CYS A 22 -1.17 4.25 2.64
N HIS A 23 -1.62 3.07 2.25
CA HIS A 23 -0.78 1.91 2.00
C HIS A 23 -0.69 1.63 0.51
N LEU A 24 0.53 1.42 0.02
CA LEU A 24 0.81 0.82 -1.28
C LEU A 24 1.11 -0.66 -1.08
N TYR A 25 0.37 -1.53 -1.76
CA TYR A 25 0.45 -2.97 -1.56
C TYR A 25 0.17 -3.74 -2.85
N ALA A 26 0.62 -4.99 -2.91
CA ALA A 26 0.41 -5.85 -4.08
C ALA A 26 0.48 -7.33 -3.69
N ARG A 27 -0.07 -8.19 -4.55
CA ARG A 27 0.03 -9.65 -4.40
C ARG A 27 1.44 -10.16 -4.68
N ASP A 28 2.07 -9.58 -5.69
CA ASP A 28 3.45 -9.87 -6.07
C ASP A 28 4.41 -8.86 -5.43
N MET A 29 5.37 -9.38 -4.68
CA MET A 29 6.40 -8.59 -4.01
C MET A 29 7.33 -7.90 -5.00
N ALA A 30 7.65 -8.54 -6.13
CA ALA A 30 8.53 -7.95 -7.14
C ALA A 30 7.85 -6.71 -7.76
N ALA A 31 6.57 -6.84 -8.13
CA ALA A 31 5.76 -5.71 -8.59
C ALA A 31 5.69 -4.58 -7.55
N LEU A 32 5.47 -4.90 -6.27
CA LEU A 32 5.42 -3.90 -5.20
C LEU A 32 6.74 -3.12 -5.07
N HIS A 33 7.87 -3.83 -5.04
CA HIS A 33 9.19 -3.19 -4.88
C HIS A 33 9.58 -2.37 -6.11
N SER A 34 9.32 -2.88 -7.31
CA SER A 34 9.55 -2.14 -8.55
C SER A 34 8.72 -0.85 -8.60
N PHE A 35 7.45 -0.91 -8.22
CA PHE A 35 6.59 0.27 -8.16
C PHE A 35 7.03 1.27 -7.09
N ALA A 36 7.38 0.78 -5.90
CA ALA A 36 7.91 1.62 -4.82
C ALA A 36 9.21 2.35 -5.23
N ALA A 37 10.09 1.69 -5.98
CA ALA A 37 11.30 2.31 -6.52
C ALA A 37 10.96 3.42 -7.54
N ARG A 38 9.97 3.21 -8.42
CA ARG A 38 9.47 4.25 -9.35
C ARG A 38 8.88 5.46 -8.63
N LEU A 39 8.29 5.25 -7.44
CA LEU A 39 7.82 6.33 -6.57
C LEU A 39 8.95 7.04 -5.80
N GLY A 40 10.19 6.56 -5.88
CA GLY A 40 11.33 7.08 -5.12
C GLY A 40 11.29 6.70 -3.63
N LEU A 41 10.64 5.60 -3.27
CA LEU A 41 10.62 5.07 -1.91
C LEU A 41 11.86 4.21 -1.67
N ARG A 42 12.38 4.26 -0.43
CA ARG A 42 13.55 3.46 -0.05
C ARG A 42 13.10 2.03 0.28
N ARG A 43 13.86 1.02 -0.15
CA ARG A 43 13.58 -0.40 0.16
C ARG A 43 13.43 -0.65 1.67
N ALA A 44 14.20 0.06 2.49
CA ALA A 44 14.17 0.00 3.95
C ALA A 44 12.86 0.50 4.60
N TRP A 45 11.99 1.20 3.85
CA TRP A 45 10.67 1.63 4.36
C TRP A 45 9.59 0.55 4.23
N PHE A 46 9.91 -0.57 3.59
CA PHE A 46 9.00 -1.68 3.42
C PHE A 46 8.61 -2.33 4.76
N GLN A 47 7.31 -2.44 5.00
CA GLN A 47 6.73 -3.05 6.20
C GLN A 47 6.46 -4.55 6.00
N GLY A 48 7.52 -5.34 5.85
CA GLY A 48 7.42 -6.77 5.51
C GLY A 48 6.86 -7.69 6.59
N ASN A 49 7.01 -7.33 7.87
CA ASN A 49 6.52 -8.13 9.00
C ASN A 49 5.04 -7.86 9.33
N SER A 50 4.35 -7.08 8.50
CA SER A 50 2.94 -6.80 8.67
C SER A 50 2.08 -7.87 8.02
N LYS A 51 0.82 -8.00 8.46
CA LYS A 51 -0.11 -8.99 7.91
C LYS A 51 -0.44 -8.76 6.43
N LEU A 52 -0.23 -7.53 5.95
CA LEU A 52 -0.27 -7.13 4.55
C LEU A 52 1.03 -6.40 4.23
N PRO A 53 2.02 -7.02 3.61
CA PRO A 53 3.27 -6.34 3.28
C PRO A 53 3.03 -5.11 2.39
N HIS A 54 3.50 -3.94 2.83
CA HIS A 54 3.17 -2.66 2.20
C HIS A 54 4.27 -1.60 2.35
N TYR A 55 4.04 -0.45 1.72
CA TYR A 55 4.73 0.82 1.99
C TYR A 55 3.71 1.87 2.42
N ASP A 56 4.05 2.66 3.44
CA ASP A 56 3.27 3.87 3.78
C ASP A 56 3.58 4.99 2.79
N LEU A 57 2.53 5.63 2.28
CA LEU A 57 2.62 6.80 1.41
C LEU A 57 2.04 8.03 2.08
N THR A 58 2.63 9.18 1.75
CA THR A 58 2.01 10.48 1.96
C THR A 58 0.93 10.73 0.90
N VAL A 59 0.04 11.70 1.14
CA VAL A 59 -1.00 12.10 0.16
C VAL A 59 -0.41 12.45 -1.21
N ASN A 60 0.75 13.13 -1.24
CA ASN A 60 1.42 13.47 -2.50
C ASN A 60 1.97 12.23 -3.22
N LYS A 61 2.54 11.27 -2.48
CA LYS A 61 3.02 10.01 -3.06
C LYS A 61 1.87 9.12 -3.53
N ARG A 62 0.73 9.15 -2.84
CA ARG A 62 -0.52 8.51 -3.28
C ARG A 62 -1.00 9.05 -4.61
N ALA A 63 -1.09 10.38 -4.75
CA ALA A 63 -1.50 11.01 -6.00
C ALA A 63 -0.56 10.63 -7.17
N LEU A 64 0.74 10.55 -6.90
CA LEU A 64 1.71 10.07 -7.89
C LEU A 64 1.52 8.58 -8.19
N ALA A 65 1.23 7.74 -7.20
CA ALA A 65 0.98 6.31 -7.41
C ALA A 65 -0.20 6.08 -8.36
N LEU A 66 -1.31 6.81 -8.16
CA LEU A 66 -2.47 6.76 -9.05
C LEU A 66 -2.09 7.17 -10.49
N ARG A 67 -1.34 8.27 -10.64
CA ARG A 67 -0.85 8.72 -11.96
C ARG A 67 0.08 7.71 -12.64
N LEU A 68 0.82 6.90 -11.88
CA LEU A 68 1.71 5.86 -12.39
C LEU A 68 1.01 4.51 -12.63
N GLY A 69 -0.32 4.45 -12.43
CA GLY A 69 -1.15 3.28 -12.71
C GLY A 69 -1.39 2.36 -11.52
N ALA A 70 -1.18 2.82 -10.27
CA ALA A 70 -1.70 2.09 -9.12
C ALA A 70 -3.23 2.17 -9.13
N VAL A 71 -3.89 1.06 -8.78
CA VAL A 71 -5.35 0.98 -8.73
C VAL A 71 -5.82 1.38 -7.34
N GLU A 72 -6.78 2.31 -7.27
CA GLU A 72 -7.40 2.71 -6.02
C GLU A 72 -8.30 1.58 -5.51
N LYS A 73 -7.90 0.95 -4.39
CA LYS A 73 -8.65 -0.11 -3.73
C LYS A 73 -8.38 -0.11 -2.24
N GLU A 74 -9.44 -0.19 -1.46
CA GLU A 74 -9.37 -0.52 -0.04
C GLU A 74 -8.94 -1.97 0.15
N ILE A 75 -8.17 -2.26 1.20
CA ILE A 75 -7.69 -3.62 1.50
C ILE A 75 -8.85 -4.61 1.57
N ARG A 76 -9.98 -4.21 2.17
CA ARG A 76 -11.20 -5.03 2.30
C ARG A 76 -11.88 -5.36 0.97
N GLU A 77 -11.62 -4.60 -0.08
CA GLU A 77 -12.16 -4.89 -1.42
C GLU A 77 -11.45 -6.07 -2.04
N VAL A 78 -10.13 -6.19 -1.86
CA VAL A 78 -9.29 -7.20 -2.52
C VAL A 78 -8.85 -8.34 -1.59
N MET A 79 -9.01 -8.19 -0.28
CA MET A 79 -8.66 -9.20 0.71
C MET A 79 -9.81 -9.49 1.68
N TYR A 80 -9.73 -10.65 2.31
CA TYR A 80 -10.54 -11.03 3.46
C TYR A 80 -9.65 -11.56 4.59
N VAL A 81 -10.17 -11.55 5.81
CA VAL A 81 -9.47 -12.10 6.98
C VAL A 81 -10.03 -13.47 7.32
N ARG A 82 -9.15 -14.46 7.49
CA ARG A 82 -9.48 -15.80 7.99
C ARG A 82 -8.38 -16.25 8.94
N ASP A 83 -8.77 -16.70 10.13
CA ASP A 83 -7.86 -17.13 11.20
C ASP A 83 -6.81 -16.05 11.56
N GLY A 84 -7.24 -14.78 11.54
CA GLY A 84 -6.39 -13.61 11.84
C GLY A 84 -5.36 -13.24 10.76
N LYS A 85 -5.37 -13.92 9.60
CA LYS A 85 -4.49 -13.70 8.45
C LYS A 85 -5.27 -13.10 7.27
N PHE A 86 -4.60 -12.28 6.48
CA PHE A 86 -5.17 -11.71 5.25
C PHE A 86 -4.97 -12.68 4.09
N HIS A 87 -6.02 -12.81 3.27
CA HIS A 87 -6.05 -13.66 2.09
C HIS A 87 -6.57 -12.84 0.91
N TRP A 88 -5.97 -13.03 -0.27
CA TRP A 88 -6.44 -12.42 -1.51
C TRP A 88 -7.76 -13.05 -1.94
N LYS A 89 -8.70 -12.22 -2.42
CA LYS A 89 -9.88 -12.70 -3.15
C LYS A 89 -9.48 -13.15 -4.54
N GLU A 90 -10.09 -14.21 -5.06
CA GLU A 90 -9.72 -14.80 -6.36
C GLU A 90 -10.12 -13.95 -7.57
N SER A 91 -10.98 -12.95 -7.43
CA SER A 91 -11.76 -12.36 -8.53
C SER A 91 -11.39 -10.93 -8.96
N TYR A 92 -10.18 -10.43 -8.66
CA TYR A 92 -9.79 -9.04 -8.96
C TYR A 92 -8.58 -8.91 -9.90
N ASP A 93 -8.44 -9.84 -10.85
CA ASP A 93 -7.42 -9.79 -11.92
C ASP A 93 -8.00 -9.27 -13.26
N GLY A 94 -9.09 -8.48 -13.20
CA GLY A 94 -9.76 -7.88 -14.37
C GLY A 94 -9.25 -6.48 -14.68
#